data_AF-A0A351T326-F1
#
_entry.id   AF-A0A351T326-F1
#
_cell.length_a   1.000
_cell.length_b   1.000
_cell.length_c   1.000
_cell.angle_alpha   90.00
_cell.angle_beta   90.00
_cell.angle_gamma   90.00
#
_symmetry.space_group_name_H-M   'P 1'
#
loop_
_entity.id
_entity.type
_entity.pdbx_description
1 polymer ?
#
loop_
_entity_poly.entity_id
_entity_poly.type
_entity_poly.pdbx_seq_one_letter_code
_entity_poly.pdbx_strand_id
1 'polypeptide(L)'
;MSRSDKIDKVTLTIGDKTLELPVIHGAEGPSVIDVRKLYGETGMFTYDPGFTSTASCDSSITYIDGEEGILRHRGYPIDDLAMNSDFMEVAYLLFYGDLPNQREKEKFSSDITYHTMVHEQLLNFFHGFRRDA
;
A
#
# COMPACT_ATOMS: atom_id res chain seq x y z
N MET A 1 -11.44 7.06 28.04
CA MET A 1 -12.43 8.08 27.64
C MET A 1 -13.16 7.55 26.42
N SER A 2 -14.41 7.13 26.59
CA SER A 2 -15.22 6.48 25.56
C SER A 2 -15.61 7.48 24.47
N ARG A 3 -14.95 7.41 23.30
CA ARG A 3 -15.55 7.97 22.08
C ARG A 3 -16.71 7.05 21.72
N SER A 4 -17.91 7.60 21.75
CA SER A 4 -19.08 6.95 21.18
C SER A 4 -18.83 6.94 19.67
N ASP A 5 -18.49 5.78 19.11
CA ASP A 5 -18.19 5.58 17.69
C ASP A 5 -19.47 5.78 16.87
N LYS A 6 -19.78 7.05 16.55
CA LYS A 6 -20.66 7.35 15.43
C LYS A 6 -19.90 6.97 14.18
N ILE A 7 -20.29 5.84 13.60
CA ILE A 7 -19.88 5.45 12.26
C ILE A 7 -20.52 6.45 11.30
N ASP A 8 -19.71 7.24 10.62
CA ASP A 8 -20.18 8.10 9.54
C ASP A 8 -20.73 7.23 8.42
N LYS A 9 -21.82 7.68 7.81
CA LYS A 9 -22.54 6.93 6.79
C LYS A 9 -22.95 7.84 5.66
N VAL A 10 -22.96 7.29 4.46
CA VAL A 10 -23.57 7.91 3.29
C VAL A 10 -24.80 7.12 2.87
N THR A 11 -25.75 7.81 2.26
CA THR A 11 -27.00 7.22 1.82
C THR A 11 -27.02 7.14 0.30
N LEU A 12 -27.20 5.92 -0.23
CA LEU A 12 -27.40 5.67 -1.65
C LEU A 12 -28.88 5.36 -1.89
N THR A 13 -29.56 6.22 -2.66
CA THR A 13 -30.97 6.03 -3.03
C THR A 13 -31.07 5.54 -4.47
N ILE A 14 -31.77 4.42 -4.67
CA ILE A 14 -32.01 3.79 -5.96
C ILE A 14 -33.52 3.55 -6.11
N GLY A 15 -34.20 4.46 -6.81
CA GLY A 15 -35.66 4.46 -6.85
C GLY A 15 -36.25 4.60 -5.45
N ASP A 16 -37.05 3.62 -5.03
CA ASP A 16 -37.66 3.58 -3.70
C ASP A 16 -36.79 2.91 -2.62
N LYS A 17 -35.63 2.37 -2.99
CA LYS A 17 -34.71 1.73 -2.06
C LYS A 17 -33.65 2.70 -1.57
N THR A 18 -33.39 2.67 -0.27
CA THR A 18 -32.36 3.48 0.37
C THR A 18 -31.40 2.56 1.09
N LEU A 19 -30.11 2.70 0.80
CA LEU A 19 -29.02 1.93 1.37
C LEU A 19 -28.10 2.85 2.16
N GLU A 20 -27.80 2.49 3.40
CA GLU A 20 -26.75 3.14 4.18
C GLU A 20 -25.42 2.42 3.97
N LEU A 21 -24.42 3.15 3.47
CA LEU A 21 -23.07 2.66 3.27
C LEU A 21 -22.14 3.30 4.32
N PRO A 22 -21.36 2.50 5.07
CA PRO A 22 -20.38 3.03 6.01
C PRO A 22 -19.29 3.85 5.30
N VAL A 23 -18.82 4.90 5.98
CA VAL A 23 -17.60 5.62 5.60
C VAL A 23 -16.43 5.07 6.42
N ILE A 24 -15.32 4.77 5.74
CA ILE A 24 -14.07 4.36 6.34
C ILE A 24 -13.08 5.51 6.20
N HIS A 25 -12.48 5.91 7.32
CA HIS A 25 -11.47 6.97 7.36
C HIS A 25 -10.07 6.36 7.43
N GLY A 26 -9.19 6.81 6.54
CA GLY A 26 -7.75 6.55 6.65
C GLY A 26 -7.11 7.43 7.73
N ALA A 27 -5.86 7.11 8.09
CA ALA A 27 -5.06 8.00 8.94
C ALA A 27 -4.71 9.31 8.22
N GLU A 28 -4.45 9.23 6.92
CA GLU A 28 -4.21 10.34 6.00
C GLU A 28 -4.95 10.06 4.68
N GLY A 29 -5.25 11.11 3.91
CA GLY A 29 -5.94 11.01 2.62
C GLY A 29 -7.47 11.02 2.69
N PRO A 30 -8.14 10.82 1.54
CA PRO A 30 -9.59 10.88 1.44
C PRO A 30 -10.27 9.69 2.14
N SER A 31 -11.46 9.93 2.68
CA SER A 31 -12.30 8.86 3.23
C SER A 31 -12.96 8.06 2.11
N VAL A 32 -13.22 6.78 2.35
CA VAL A 32 -13.77 5.86 1.35
C VAL A 32 -15.14 5.35 1.77
N ILE A 33 -15.99 5.04 0.79
CA ILE A 33 -17.32 4.48 1.01
C ILE A 33 -17.22 2.96 0.88
N ASP A 34 -17.67 2.24 1.91
CA ASP A 34 -17.69 0.78 1.90
C ASP A 34 -18.85 0.23 1.07
N VAL A 35 -18.56 -0.15 -0.17
CA VAL A 35 -19.53 -0.74 -1.11
C VAL A 35 -19.59 -2.27 -1.09
N ARG A 36 -18.97 -2.95 -0.10
CA ARG A 36 -18.92 -4.43 -0.06
C ARG A 36 -20.29 -5.09 -0.05
N LYS A 37 -21.30 -4.44 0.53
CA LYS A 37 -22.69 -4.94 0.58
C LYS A 37 -23.56 -4.48 -0.59
N LEU A 38 -23.06 -3.60 -1.45
CA LEU A 38 -23.84 -2.97 -2.51
C LEU A 38 -24.55 -4.00 -3.40
N TYR A 39 -23.80 -4.98 -3.92
CA TYR A 39 -24.36 -6.00 -4.81
C TYR A 39 -25.39 -6.89 -4.09
N GLY A 40 -25.11 -7.30 -2.85
CA GLY A 40 -26.02 -8.15 -2.08
C GLY A 40 -27.37 -7.51 -1.78
N GLU A 41 -27.41 -6.18 -1.60
CA GLU A 41 -28.63 -5.47 -1.22
C GLU A 41 -29.38 -4.87 -2.43
N THR A 42 -28.67 -4.57 -3.52
CA THR A 42 -29.23 -3.85 -4.68
C THR A 42 -29.23 -4.66 -5.98
N GLY A 43 -28.38 -5.69 -6.10
CA GLY A 43 -28.11 -6.38 -7.36
C GLY A 43 -27.28 -5.57 -8.36
N MET A 44 -26.66 -4.47 -7.93
CA MET A 44 -25.89 -3.56 -8.79
C MET A 44 -24.39 -3.58 -8.47
N PHE A 45 -23.58 -3.24 -9.46
CA PHE A 45 -22.15 -3.03 -9.33
C PHE A 45 -21.80 -1.56 -9.59
N THR A 46 -20.68 -1.12 -9.03
CA THR A 46 -20.02 0.09 -9.50
C THR A 46 -19.34 -0.20 -10.84
N TYR A 47 -19.30 0.78 -11.73
CA TYR A 47 -18.60 0.68 -13.01
C TYR A 47 -17.54 1.78 -13.07
N ASP A 48 -16.29 1.40 -12.82
CA ASP A 48 -15.12 2.29 -12.76
C ASP A 48 -13.95 1.66 -13.54
N PRO A 49 -13.99 1.68 -14.89
CA PRO A 49 -12.91 1.15 -15.70
C PRO A 49 -11.63 1.95 -15.45
N GLY A 50 -10.62 1.29 -14.88
CA GLY A 50 -9.34 1.91 -14.51
C GLY A 50 -9.18 2.19 -13.02
N PHE A 51 -10.18 1.87 -12.18
CA PHE A 51 -10.10 2.02 -10.71
C PHE A 51 -9.79 3.44 -10.23
N THR A 52 -10.27 4.45 -10.96
CA THR A 52 -9.96 5.86 -10.67
C THR A 52 -10.57 6.34 -9.36
N SER A 53 -11.71 5.77 -8.98
CA SER A 53 -12.50 6.15 -7.80
C SER A 53 -12.67 4.99 -6.82
N THR A 54 -11.90 3.91 -6.99
CA THR A 54 -12.04 2.66 -6.25
C THR A 54 -10.78 2.37 -5.43
N ALA A 55 -10.89 2.47 -4.11
CA ALA A 55 -9.86 1.98 -3.20
C ALA A 55 -9.98 0.45 -3.04
N SER A 56 -8.97 -0.29 -3.51
CA SER A 56 -9.00 -1.76 -3.55
C SER A 56 -8.37 -2.43 -2.33
N CYS A 57 -7.48 -1.75 -1.61
CA CYS A 57 -6.80 -2.27 -0.45
C CYS A 57 -6.61 -1.20 0.65
N ASP A 58 -6.37 -1.68 1.86
CA ASP A 58 -5.84 -0.88 2.96
C ASP A 58 -4.32 -1.08 3.00
N SER A 59 -3.55 0.00 3.19
CA SER A 59 -2.09 -0.06 3.27
C SER A 59 -1.54 1.03 4.16
N SER A 60 -0.55 0.66 4.97
CA SER A 60 0.23 1.55 5.83
C SER A 60 1.69 1.71 5.34
N ILE A 61 1.97 1.36 4.08
CA ILE A 61 3.35 1.31 3.55
C ILE A 61 3.78 2.67 3.00
N THR A 62 3.02 3.24 2.08
CA THR A 62 3.38 4.49 1.39
C THR A 62 2.15 5.37 1.25
N TYR A 63 2.32 6.66 1.55
CA TYR A 63 1.33 7.70 1.29
C TYR A 63 1.82 8.60 0.17
N ILE A 64 0.91 8.95 -0.74
CA ILE A 64 1.17 9.82 -1.89
C ILE A 64 0.06 10.85 -1.98
N ASP A 65 0.43 12.12 -2.01
CA ASP A 65 -0.43 13.21 -2.41
C ASP A 65 0.16 13.87 -3.66
N GLY A 66 -0.49 13.66 -4.80
CA GLY A 66 -0.02 14.20 -6.08
C GLY A 66 -0.24 15.71 -6.23
N GLU A 67 -1.22 16.29 -5.53
CA GLU A 67 -1.52 17.72 -5.63
C GLU A 67 -0.55 18.54 -4.77
N GLU A 68 -0.27 18.06 -3.56
CA GLU A 68 0.69 18.70 -2.65
C GLU A 68 2.14 18.26 -2.91
N GLY A 69 2.36 17.23 -3.73
CA GLY A 69 3.69 16.69 -4.04
C GLY A 69 4.32 15.94 -2.85
N ILE A 70 3.50 15.29 -2.03
CA ILE A 70 3.94 14.55 -0.84
C ILE A 70 4.17 13.09 -1.19
N LEU A 71 5.33 12.57 -0.83
CA LEU A 71 5.64 11.14 -0.85
C LEU A 71 6.26 10.74 0.49
N ARG A 72 5.66 9.76 1.16
CA ARG A 72 6.12 9.24 2.46
C ARG A 72 6.17 7.73 2.47
N HIS A 73 7.25 7.17 3.00
CA HIS A 73 7.33 5.73 3.31
C HIS A 73 7.21 5.54 4.82
N ARG A 74 6.21 4.77 5.27
CA ARG A 74 5.92 4.55 6.71
C ARG A 74 5.82 5.85 7.53
N GLY A 75 5.35 6.92 6.91
CA GLY A 75 5.25 8.26 7.52
C GLY A 75 6.50 9.14 7.38
N TYR A 76 7.66 8.59 6.99
CA TYR A 76 8.88 9.37 6.76
C TYR A 76 8.85 10.06 5.39
N PRO A 77 9.12 11.36 5.29
CA PRO A 77 9.26 12.06 4.02
C PRO A 77 10.35 11.45 3.14
N ILE A 78 10.09 11.33 1.84
CA ILE A 78 11.05 10.71 0.92
C ILE A 78 12.39 11.46 0.85
N ASP A 79 12.35 12.79 0.96
CA ASP A 79 13.56 13.63 0.90
C ASP A 79 14.49 13.34 2.09
N ASP A 80 13.91 13.10 3.27
CA ASP A 80 14.66 12.78 4.49
C ASP A 80 15.33 11.40 4.36
N LEU A 81 14.58 10.40 3.89
CA LEU A 81 15.12 9.07 3.62
C LEU A 81 16.24 9.10 2.57
N ALA A 82 16.07 9.90 1.51
CA ALA A 82 17.06 10.01 0.44
C ALA A 82 18.36 10.69 0.89
N MET A 83 18.30 11.63 1.84
CA MET A 83 19.47 12.35 2.34
C MET A 83 20.16 11.63 3.50
N ASN A 84 19.39 10.95 4.36
CA ASN A 84 19.86 10.47 5.66
C ASN A 84 19.83 8.95 5.83
N SER A 85 19.31 8.18 4.87
CA SER A 85 19.25 6.71 4.93
C SER A 85 19.88 6.07 3.70
N ASP A 86 20.25 4.79 3.82
CA ASP A 86 20.66 3.98 2.67
C ASP A 86 19.55 3.04 2.19
N PHE A 87 19.79 2.39 1.04
CA PHE A 87 18.83 1.48 0.43
C PHE A 87 18.44 0.32 1.36
N MET A 88 19.37 -0.20 2.16
CA MET A 88 19.12 -1.34 3.04
C MET A 88 18.22 -0.94 4.21
N GLU A 89 18.42 0.25 4.76
CA GLU A 89 17.56 0.83 5.80
C GLU A 89 16.15 1.09 5.27
N VAL A 90 16.03 1.67 4.07
CA VAL A 90 14.72 1.92 3.46
C VAL A 90 14.01 0.61 3.10
N ALA A 91 14.72 -0.39 2.60
CA ALA A 91 14.15 -1.71 2.33
C ALA A 91 13.66 -2.38 3.63
N TYR A 92 14.43 -2.27 4.71
CA TYR A 92 14.01 -2.74 6.03
C TYR A 92 12.75 -2.00 6.50
N LEU A 93 12.74 -0.67 6.43
CA LEU A 93 11.60 0.18 6.79
C LEU A 93 10.32 -0.24 6.06
N LEU A 94 10.39 -0.43 4.75
CA LEU A 94 9.23 -0.83 3.95
C LEU A 94 8.70 -2.20 4.36
N PHE A 95 9.59 -3.14 4.65
CA PHE A 95 9.23 -4.51 5.00
C PHE A 95 8.70 -4.64 6.44
N TYR A 96 9.38 -4.03 7.41
CA TYR A 96 9.11 -4.21 8.84
C TYR A 96 8.27 -3.10 9.47
N GLY A 97 8.19 -1.92 8.85
CA GLY A 97 7.37 -0.81 9.33
C GLY A 97 8.14 0.32 10.01
N ASP A 98 9.31 0.02 10.58
CA ASP A 98 10.15 0.97 11.33
C ASP A 98 11.60 0.95 10.83
N LEU A 99 12.34 2.02 11.08
CA LEU A 99 13.78 2.07 10.76
C LEU A 99 14.56 1.09 11.66
N PRO A 100 15.53 0.35 11.10
CA PRO A 100 16.29 -0.61 11.87
C PRO A 100 17.22 0.08 12.86
N ASN A 101 17.46 -0.54 14.01
CA ASN A 101 18.63 -0.21 14.81
C ASN A 101 19.91 -0.83 14.18
N GLN A 102 21.08 -0.45 14.70
CA GLN A 102 22.37 -0.91 14.18
C GLN A 102 22.48 -2.44 14.05
N ARG A 103 22.00 -3.20 15.05
CA ARG A 103 22.08 -4.66 15.05
C ARG A 103 21.12 -5.27 14.03
N GLU A 104 19.92 -4.71 13.90
CA GLU A 104 18.93 -5.14 12.91
C GLU A 104 19.43 -4.89 11.49
N LYS A 105 20.02 -3.71 11.24
CA LYS A 105 20.62 -3.36 9.95
C LYS A 105 21.75 -4.31 9.57
N GLU A 106 22.67 -4.59 10.50
CA GLU A 106 23.77 -5.52 10.28
C GLU A 106 23.26 -6.93 9.96
N LYS A 107 22.29 -7.41 10.73
CA LYS A 107 21.67 -8.72 10.49
C LYS A 107 20.98 -8.78 9.14
N PHE A 108 20.13 -7.80 8.82
CA PHE A 108 19.40 -7.74 7.55
C PHE A 108 20.35 -7.71 6.35
N SER A 109 21.41 -6.91 6.46
CA SER A 109 22.45 -6.82 5.42
C SER A 109 23.21 -8.13 5.26
N SER A 110 23.56 -8.79 6.37
CA SER A 110 24.19 -10.11 6.36
C SER A 110 23.27 -11.15 5.70
N ASP A 111 22.02 -11.24 6.14
CA ASP A 111 21.04 -12.20 5.63
C ASP A 111 20.86 -12.05 4.12
N ILE A 112 20.76 -10.82 3.60
CA ILE A 112 20.69 -10.55 2.16
C ILE A 112 22.00 -10.96 1.47
N THR A 113 23.15 -10.59 2.02
CA THR A 113 24.47 -10.89 1.43
C THR A 113 24.66 -12.40 1.23
N TYR A 114 24.28 -13.23 2.21
CA TYR A 114 24.41 -14.68 2.13
C TYR A 114 23.46 -15.34 1.11
N HIS A 115 22.41 -14.64 0.65
CA HIS A 115 21.44 -15.15 -0.32
C HIS A 115 21.53 -14.45 -1.69
N THR A 116 22.62 -13.74 -1.96
CA THR A 116 22.85 -13.09 -3.26
C THR A 116 23.18 -14.07 -4.38
N MET A 117 23.81 -15.20 -4.06
CA MET A 117 24.21 -16.20 -5.06
C MET A 117 22.99 -16.99 -5.53
N VAL A 118 22.75 -16.97 -6.84
CA VAL A 118 21.72 -17.81 -7.49
C VAL A 118 22.25 -19.20 -7.77
N HIS A 119 21.36 -20.19 -7.82
CA HIS A 119 21.71 -21.56 -8.18
C HIS A 119 22.28 -21.63 -9.60
N GLU A 120 23.38 -22.37 -9.80
CA GLU A 120 24.12 -22.40 -11.09
C GLU A 120 23.27 -22.83 -12.28
N GLN A 121 22.25 -23.65 -12.07
CA GLN A 121 21.31 -24.02 -13.15
C GLN A 121 20.63 -22.81 -13.80
N LEU A 122 20.51 -21.69 -13.10
CA LEU A 122 19.96 -20.45 -13.66
C LEU A 122 20.88 -19.87 -14.76
N LEU A 123 22.19 -20.10 -14.69
CA LEU A 123 23.12 -19.68 -15.75
C LEU A 123 22.81 -20.37 -17.08
N ASN A 124 22.46 -21.66 -17.05
CA ASN A 124 22.05 -22.40 -18.24
C ASN A 124 20.76 -21.83 -18.85
N PHE A 125 19.84 -21.34 -18.02
CA PHE A 125 18.63 -20.65 -18.47
C PHE A 125 18.98 -19.34 -19.21
N PHE A 126 19.91 -18.54 -18.67
CA PHE A 126 20.35 -17.30 -19.32
C PHE A 126 21.02 -17.53 -20.69
N HIS A 127 21.68 -18.66 -20.90
CA HIS A 127 22.25 -19.02 -22.20
C HIS A 127 21.20 -19.33 -23.29
N GLY A 128 19.94 -19.58 -22.91
CA GLY A 128 18.84 -19.81 -23.85
C GLY A 128 18.33 -18.54 -24.53
N PHE A 129 18.64 -17.35 -24.01
CA PHE A 129 18.24 -16.09 -24.63
C PHE A 129 19.19 -15.70 -25.75
N ARG A 130 18.63 -15.10 -26.81
CA ARG A 130 19.43 -14.40 -27.82
C ARG A 130 20.16 -13.23 -27.15
N ARG A 131 21.42 -13.01 -27.51
CA ARG A 131 22.27 -11.95 -26.91
C ARG A 131 21.84 -10.52 -27.30
N ASP A 132 20.93 -10.40 -28.27
CA ASP A 132 20.51 -9.16 -28.91
C ASP A 132 18.98 -8.93 -28.84
N ALA A 133 18.25 -9.73 -28.06
CA ALA A 133 16.82 -9.57 -27.85
C ALA A 133 16.50 -8.62 -26.68
#